data_AF-A0A3D4HGQ3-F1
#
_entry.id   AF-A0A3D4HGQ3-F1
#
_cell.length_a   1.000
_cell.length_b   1.000
_cell.length_c   1.000
_cell.angle_alpha   90.00
_cell.angle_beta   90.00
_cell.angle_gamma   90.00
#
_symmetry.space_group_name_H-M   'P 1'
#
loop_
_entity.id
_entity.type
_entity.pdbx_description
1 polymer ?
#
loop_
_entity_poly.entity_id
_entity_poly.type
_entity_poly.pdbx_seq_one_letter_code
_entity_poly.pdbx_strand_id
1 'polypeptide(L)'
;MSNSHQDHALKPPTRLHFALSFAGILGSFLIFLLILLLAYLPYRPEPVDTQQVEERKTKLADYRAGVAKEVNSYGWVNQSKGVVRIPVEESMKLTVEKYHQAERVVPAK
;
A
#
# COMPACT_ATOMS: atom_id res chain seq x y z
N MET A 1 -65.30 -36.35 -37.03
CA MET A 1 -63.84 -36.24 -36.87
C MET A 1 -63.27 -35.37 -37.98
N SER A 2 -62.60 -34.27 -37.64
CA SER A 2 -61.35 -33.87 -38.29
C SER A 2 -60.82 -32.62 -37.56
N ASN A 3 -59.91 -32.84 -36.61
CA ASN A 3 -59.11 -31.76 -36.04
C ASN A 3 -58.17 -31.27 -37.14
N SER A 4 -58.44 -30.09 -37.68
CA SER A 4 -57.48 -29.34 -38.48
C SER A 4 -56.39 -28.86 -37.54
N HIS A 5 -55.38 -29.71 -37.35
CA HIS A 5 -54.09 -29.35 -36.77
C HIS A 5 -53.62 -28.08 -37.47
N GLN A 6 -53.59 -26.98 -36.72
CA GLN A 6 -52.90 -25.78 -37.17
C GLN A 6 -51.42 -26.11 -37.17
N ASP A 7 -50.91 -26.48 -38.34
CA ASP A 7 -49.49 -26.57 -38.57
C ASP A 7 -48.96 -25.14 -38.53
N HIS A 8 -48.47 -24.74 -37.35
CA HIS A 8 -47.71 -23.51 -37.17
C HIS A 8 -46.40 -23.68 -37.93
N ALA A 9 -46.45 -23.51 -39.26
CA ALA A 9 -45.28 -23.50 -40.12
C ALA A 9 -44.39 -22.35 -39.66
N LEU A 10 -43.39 -22.68 -38.83
CA LEU A 10 -42.40 -21.75 -38.32
C LEU A 10 -41.65 -21.18 -39.52
N LYS A 11 -42.06 -19.97 -39.92
CA LYS A 11 -41.40 -19.20 -40.98
C LYS A 11 -39.92 -19.09 -40.58
N PRO A 12 -38.97 -19.60 -41.39
CA PRO A 12 -37.57 -19.62 -40.98
C PRO A 12 -37.13 -18.18 -40.70
N PRO A 13 -36.41 -17.94 -39.60
CA PRO A 13 -35.97 -16.59 -39.25
C PRO A 13 -35.17 -16.05 -40.43
N THR A 14 -35.69 -14.99 -41.05
CA THR A 14 -35.02 -14.36 -42.19
C THR A 14 -33.69 -13.82 -41.69
N ARG A 15 -32.58 -14.22 -42.32
CA ARG A 15 -31.20 -13.88 -41.92
C ARG A 15 -30.99 -12.39 -41.61
N LEU A 16 -31.77 -11.53 -42.28
CA LEU A 16 -31.80 -10.09 -42.04
C LEU A 16 -32.23 -9.72 -40.62
N HIS A 17 -33.26 -10.37 -40.06
CA HIS A 17 -33.71 -10.11 -38.68
C HIS A 17 -32.67 -10.58 -37.67
N PHE A 18 -32.04 -11.72 -37.90
CA PHE A 18 -30.96 -12.23 -37.05
C PHE A 18 -29.75 -11.30 -37.06
N ALA A 19 -29.35 -10.82 -38.24
CA ALA A 19 -28.27 -9.84 -38.39
C ALA A 19 -28.60 -8.49 -37.72
N LEU A 20 -29.85 -8.02 -37.83
CA LEU A 20 -30.31 -6.80 -37.17
C LEU A 20 -30.27 -6.92 -35.64
N SER A 21 -30.75 -8.04 -35.08
CA SER A 21 -30.69 -8.30 -33.65
C SER A 21 -29.24 -8.40 -33.15
N PHE A 22 -28.37 -9.06 -33.90
CA PHE A 22 -26.95 -9.18 -33.55
C PHE A 22 -26.23 -7.83 -33.59
N ALA A 23 -26.48 -7.01 -34.63
CA ALA A 23 -25.94 -5.67 -34.74
C ALA A 23 -26.42 -4.74 -33.61
N GLY A 24 -27.69 -4.87 -33.21
CA GLY A 24 -28.25 -4.12 -32.07
C GLY A 24 -27.58 -4.48 -30.74
N ILE A 25 -27.38 -5.77 -30.48
CA ILE A 25 -26.68 -6.24 -29.28
C ILE A 25 -25.24 -5.72 -29.27
N LEU A 26 -24.52 -5.89 -30.39
CA LEU A 26 -23.13 -5.44 -30.51
C LEU A 26 -23.01 -3.92 -30.35
N GLY A 27 -23.95 -3.15 -30.93
CA GLY A 27 -24.04 -1.71 -30.76
C GLY A 27 -24.29 -1.29 -29.31
N SER A 28 -25.17 -2.00 -28.59
CA SER A 28 -25.43 -1.73 -27.17
C SER A 28 -24.18 -1.94 -26.32
N PHE A 29 -23.42 -3.02 -26.55
CA PHE A 29 -22.15 -3.25 -25.85
C PHE A 29 -21.10 -2.20 -26.20
N LEU A 30 -20.99 -1.79 -27.46
CA LEU A 30 -20.08 -0.74 -27.89
C LEU A 30 -20.39 0.61 -27.23
N ILE A 31 -21.67 0.99 -27.18
CA ILE A 31 -22.12 2.22 -26.53
C ILE A 31 -21.85 2.15 -25.02
N PHE A 32 -22.15 1.02 -24.38
CA PHE A 32 -21.86 0.84 -22.95
C PHE A 32 -20.36 0.93 -22.66
N LEU A 33 -19.52 0.29 -23.48
CA LEU A 33 -18.06 0.36 -23.35
C LEU A 33 -17.56 1.80 -23.57
N LEU A 34 -18.12 2.51 -24.54
CA LEU A 34 -17.79 3.92 -24.81
C LEU A 34 -18.15 4.83 -23.63
N ILE A 35 -19.32 4.62 -23.00
CA ILE A 35 -19.74 5.36 -21.80
C ILE A 35 -18.76 5.06 -20.65
N LEU A 36 -18.40 3.80 -20.42
CA LEU A 36 -17.40 3.45 -19.42
C LEU A 36 -16.05 4.10 -19.73
N LEU A 37 -15.61 4.11 -20.99
CA LEU A 37 -14.33 4.71 -21.37
C LEU A 37 -14.35 6.23 -21.13
N LEU A 38 -15.42 6.91 -21.55
CA LEU A 38 -15.60 8.36 -21.36
C LEU A 38 -15.82 8.75 -19.90
N ALA A 39 -16.45 7.92 -19.08
CA ALA A 39 -16.65 8.18 -17.66
C ALA A 39 -15.40 7.83 -16.84
N TYR A 40 -14.74 6.72 -17.13
CA TYR A 40 -13.62 6.20 -16.35
C TYR A 40 -12.28 6.90 -16.68
N LEU A 41 -12.10 7.39 -17.91
CA LEU A 41 -10.89 8.12 -18.31
C LEU A 41 -10.70 9.43 -17.51
N PRO A 42 -11.71 10.30 -17.35
CA PRO A 42 -11.62 11.51 -16.52
C PRO A 42 -11.88 11.25 -15.03
N TYR A 43 -12.64 10.22 -14.66
CA TYR A 43 -12.97 9.91 -13.26
C TYR A 43 -11.92 8.98 -12.64
N ARG A 44 -10.67 9.43 -12.60
CA ARG A 44 -9.66 8.85 -11.72
C ARG A 44 -9.73 9.62 -10.40
N PRO A 45 -10.41 9.10 -9.35
CA PRO A 45 -10.31 9.73 -8.05
C PRO A 45 -8.84 9.82 -7.68
N GLU A 46 -8.38 11.03 -7.35
CA GLU A 46 -7.02 11.22 -6.86
C GLU A 46 -6.84 10.26 -5.69
N PRO A 47 -5.80 9.40 -5.68
CA PRO A 47 -5.63 8.46 -4.58
C PRO A 47 -5.50 9.29 -3.31
N VAL A 48 -6.53 9.26 -2.47
CA VAL A 48 -6.62 10.05 -1.22
C VAL A 48 -5.39 9.83 -0.32
N ASP A 49 -4.67 8.73 -0.55
CA ASP A 49 -3.55 8.26 0.25
C ASP A 49 -2.16 8.51 -0.36
N THR A 50 -1.99 8.88 -1.63
CA THR A 50 -0.61 8.99 -2.20
C THR A 50 0.18 10.09 -1.53
N GLN A 51 -0.41 11.26 -1.34
CA GLN A 51 0.24 12.37 -0.65
C GLN A 51 0.50 12.03 0.84
N GLN A 52 -0.44 11.37 1.50
CA GLN A 52 -0.30 10.97 2.91
C GLN A 52 0.76 9.88 3.11
N VAL A 53 0.87 8.93 2.18
CA VAL A 53 1.88 7.86 2.21
C VAL A 53 3.27 8.45 2.03
N GLU A 54 3.46 9.38 1.10
CA GLU A 54 4.75 10.04 0.91
C GLU A 54 5.13 10.91 2.11
N GLU A 55 4.18 11.66 2.70
CA GLU A 55 4.43 12.40 3.94
C GLU A 55 4.85 11.48 5.10
N ARG A 56 4.20 10.33 5.27
CA ARG A 56 4.55 9.35 6.32
C ARG A 56 5.95 8.79 6.11
N LYS A 57 6.33 8.49 4.86
CA LYS A 57 7.68 8.00 4.52
C LYS A 57 8.74 9.03 4.85
N THR A 58 8.53 10.29 4.48
CA THR A 58 9.47 11.38 4.75
C THR A 58 9.64 11.60 6.26
N LYS A 59 8.52 11.67 7.02
CA LYS A 59 8.57 11.78 8.49
C LYS A 59 9.32 10.61 9.14
N LEU A 60 9.14 9.39 8.62
CA LEU A 60 9.84 8.21 9.12
C LEU A 60 11.35 8.27 8.81
N ALA A 61 11.73 8.74 7.63
CA ALA A 61 13.13 8.93 7.25
C ALA A 61 13.81 9.98 8.14
N ASP A 62 13.16 11.12 8.35
CA ASP A 62 13.66 12.20 9.21
C ASP A 62 13.82 11.74 10.66
N TYR A 63 12.82 11.03 11.19
CA TYR A 63 12.89 10.45 12.53
C TYR A 63 14.05 9.46 12.67
N ARG A 64 14.21 8.55 11.70
CA ARG A 64 15.33 7.58 11.69
C ARG A 64 16.68 8.26 11.61
N ALA A 65 16.82 9.31 10.80
CA ALA A 65 18.05 10.09 10.71
C ALA A 65 18.37 10.81 12.04
N GLY A 66 17.36 11.40 12.68
CA GLY A 66 17.48 12.00 14.00
C GLY A 66 17.94 11.00 15.06
N VAL A 67 17.27 9.85 15.15
CA VAL A 67 17.61 8.77 16.09
C VAL A 67 19.01 8.22 15.82
N ALA A 68 19.37 7.97 14.57
CA ALA A 68 20.71 7.48 14.23
C ALA A 68 21.80 8.46 14.67
N LYS A 69 21.56 9.78 14.52
CA LYS A 69 22.47 10.79 15.04
C LYS A 69 22.53 10.77 16.56
N GLU A 70 21.40 10.64 17.24
CA GLU A 70 21.34 10.62 18.70
C GLU A 70 22.04 9.40 19.32
N VAL A 71 21.83 8.22 18.77
CA VAL A 71 22.41 6.94 19.24
C VAL A 71 23.93 6.89 19.07
N ASN A 72 24.45 7.56 18.04
CA ASN A 72 25.88 7.49 17.67
C ASN A 72 26.69 8.73 18.08
N SER A 73 26.08 9.71 18.74
CA SER A 73 26.77 10.96 19.11
C SER A 73 26.71 11.27 20.59
N TYR A 74 27.77 11.93 21.05
CA TYR A 74 27.81 12.56 22.34
C TYR A 74 26.82 13.72 22.40
N GLY A 75 26.19 13.90 23.55
CA GLY A 75 25.27 15.01 23.77
C GLY A 75 24.94 15.17 25.24
N TRP A 76 24.25 16.26 25.58
CA TRP A 76 23.73 16.46 26.92
C TRP A 76 22.31 15.91 27.01
N VAL A 77 22.03 15.09 28.03
CA VAL A 77 20.65 14.68 28.37
C VAL A 77 20.08 15.65 29.39
N ASN A 78 20.86 16.01 30.40
CA ASN A 78 20.50 17.01 31.39
C ASN A 78 21.73 17.74 31.90
N GLN A 79 21.95 18.96 31.40
CA GLN A 79 23.09 19.80 31.78
C GLN A 79 23.07 20.18 33.26
N SER A 80 21.90 20.49 33.82
CA SER A 80 21.78 20.89 35.23
C SER A 80 22.19 19.79 36.21
N LYS A 81 22.05 18.52 35.80
CA LYS A 81 22.43 17.34 36.58
C LYS A 81 23.78 16.73 36.14
N GLY A 82 24.47 17.35 35.19
CA GLY A 82 25.72 16.81 34.65
C GLY A 82 25.57 15.50 33.87
N VAL A 83 24.36 15.16 33.39
CA VAL A 83 24.09 13.89 32.71
C VAL A 83 24.33 14.04 31.21
N VAL A 84 25.31 13.29 30.70
CA VAL A 84 25.68 13.21 29.28
C VAL A 84 25.21 11.90 28.66
N ARG A 85 24.88 11.96 27.37
CA ARG A 85 24.73 10.82 26.48
C ARG A 85 26.08 10.52 25.84
N ILE A 86 26.43 9.24 25.83
CA ILE A 86 27.56 8.69 25.07
C ILE A 86 27.02 7.80 23.94
N PRO A 87 27.77 7.60 22.84
CA PRO A 87 27.40 6.67 21.79
C PRO A 87 27.15 5.26 22.34
N VAL A 88 26.15 4.56 21.80
CA VAL A 88 25.76 3.24 22.30
C VAL A 88 26.90 2.23 22.25
N GLU A 89 27.68 2.23 21.17
CA GLU A 89 28.88 1.38 21.02
C GLU A 89 29.87 1.56 22.18
N GLU A 90 30.10 2.82 22.58
CA GLU A 90 31.02 3.13 23.67
C GLU A 90 30.44 2.72 25.03
N SER A 91 29.13 2.95 25.23
CA SER A 91 28.44 2.52 26.44
C SER A 91 28.50 1.01 26.66
N MET A 92 28.42 0.23 25.57
CA MET A 92 28.54 -1.23 25.62
C MET A 92 29.95 -1.65 26.05
N LYS A 93 30.99 -1.06 25.45
CA LYS A 93 32.39 -1.34 25.80
C LYS A 93 32.69 -1.02 27.26
N LEU A 94 32.31 0.18 27.72
CA LEU A 94 32.50 0.59 29.11
C LEU A 94 31.75 -0.30 30.09
N THR A 95 30.56 -0.78 29.71
CA THR A 95 29.80 -1.71 30.54
C THR A 95 30.54 -3.04 30.69
N VAL A 96 31.02 -3.63 29.59
CA VAL A 96 31.79 -4.88 29.60
C VAL A 96 33.09 -4.72 30.41
N GLU A 97 33.82 -3.64 30.20
CA GLU A 97 35.04 -3.34 30.95
C GLU A 97 34.77 -3.24 32.46
N LYS A 98 33.70 -2.53 32.84
CA LYS A 98 33.28 -2.41 34.24
C LYS A 98 32.95 -3.76 34.86
N TYR A 99 32.28 -4.65 34.12
CA TYR A 99 32.01 -6.01 34.60
C TYR A 99 33.31 -6.81 34.82
N HIS A 100 34.25 -6.77 33.88
CA HIS A 100 35.55 -7.44 34.03
C HIS A 100 36.40 -6.86 35.15
N GLN A 101 36.31 -5.56 35.41
CA GLN A 101 37.00 -4.92 36.52
C GLN A 101 36.38 -5.32 37.86
N ALA A 102 35.04 -5.38 37.95
CA ALA A 102 34.35 -5.84 39.14
C ALA A 102 34.75 -7.28 39.52
N GLU A 103 34.85 -8.17 38.54
CA GLU A 103 35.30 -9.56 38.75
C GLU A 103 36.74 -9.64 39.27
N ARG A 104 37.65 -8.78 38.79
CA ARG A 104 39.04 -8.72 39.25
C ARG A 104 39.20 -8.21 40.69
N VAL A 105 38.25 -7.43 41.19
CA VAL A 105 38.31 -6.81 42.53
C VAL A 105 37.67 -7.71 43.60
N VAL A 106 36.89 -8.72 43.20
CA VAL A 106 36.37 -9.75 44.12
C VAL A 106 37.45 -10.82 44.28
N PRO A 107 38.03 -11.03 45.49
CA PRO A 107 39.01 -12.08 45.69
C PRO A 107 38.35 -13.44 45.41
N ALA A 108 39.04 -14.28 44.63
CA ALA A 108 38.66 -15.67 44.43
C ALA A 108 38.47 -16.34 45.81
N LYS A 109 37.26 -16.87 46.03
CA LYS A 109 36.90 -17.55 47.27
C LYS A 109 37.60 -18.91 47.37
#